data_AF-A0A0Q8ZZB8-F1
#
_entry.id   AF-A0A0Q8ZZB8-F1
#
_cell.length_a   1.000
_cell.length_b   1.000
_cell.length_c   1.000
_cell.angle_alpha   90.00
_cell.angle_beta   90.00
_cell.angle_gamma   90.00
#
_symmetry.space_group_name_H-M   'P 1'
#
loop_
_entity.id
_entity.type
_entity.pdbx_description
1 polymer ?
#
loop_
_entity_poly.entity_id
_entity_poly.type
_entity_poly.pdbx_seq_one_letter_code
_entity_poly.pdbx_strand_id
1 'polypeptide(L)'
;MTPEQYAAAQAAITAGLASYVKKFGSLFTGPVLATRDWLQLLQVLFPEVQRRYEQSAALGRDFYDSQRGLNHPDVARNERFLSELKYEWFVKNMQPARKGMSQADSPNIAVTRLAMTAVREVEMAGRRQIIGAVKNDPAPQVVQGWARVATGRETCAWCLMLISRGAEFPGKDTQWYLSASNAGSKLDNETLIDLFNEAGGDLMKFREETKEDIEEWHVGCDCLVVPVFDIANWPGRDSAQRAQELWIEAGKEASQRISDGTARSSSTHTETLNALRRRLSRGEISMTNYALAA
;
A
#
# COMPACT_ATOMS: atom_id res chain seq x y z
N MET A 1 12.53 17.57 -0.42
CA MET A 1 12.30 16.58 0.64
C MET A 1 12.73 15.23 0.11
N THR A 2 13.64 14.53 0.79
CA THR A 2 14.05 13.17 0.39
C THR A 2 13.01 12.13 0.84
N PRO A 3 13.00 10.91 0.28
CA PRO A 3 12.11 9.83 0.73
C PRO A 3 12.28 9.49 2.22
N GLU A 4 13.49 9.57 2.75
CA GLU A 4 13.82 9.33 4.18
C GLU A 4 13.18 10.40 5.06
N GLN A 5 13.28 11.67 4.64
CA GLN A 5 12.63 12.79 5.34
C GLN A 5 11.11 12.65 5.30
N TYR A 6 10.55 12.24 4.15
CA TYR A 6 9.13 11.95 4.01
C TYR A 6 8.69 10.81 4.94
N ALA A 7 9.43 9.70 4.96
CA ALA A 7 9.16 8.56 5.84
C ALA A 7 9.19 8.94 7.33
N ALA A 8 10.20 9.70 7.75
CA ALA A 8 10.35 10.17 9.13
C ALA A 8 9.21 11.12 9.53
N ALA A 9 8.85 12.07 8.68
CA ALA A 9 7.72 12.98 8.91
C ALA A 9 6.39 12.23 8.97
N GLN A 10 6.17 11.27 8.07
CA GLN A 10 4.97 10.42 8.07
C GLN A 10 4.86 9.61 9.36
N ALA A 11 5.97 9.02 9.83
CA ALA A 11 6.03 8.28 11.08
C ALA A 11 5.69 9.16 12.29
N ALA A 12 6.13 10.42 12.30
CA ALA A 12 5.80 11.37 13.35
C ALA A 12 4.30 11.72 13.37
N ILE A 13 3.67 11.88 12.20
CA ILE A 13 2.22 12.11 12.07
C ILE A 13 1.44 10.93 12.66
N THR A 14 1.84 9.69 12.35
CA THR A 14 1.08 8.48 12.71
C THR A 14 1.34 7.99 14.14
N ALA A 15 2.52 8.23 14.71
CA ALA A 15 2.86 7.83 16.08
C ALA A 15 1.91 8.47 17.12
N GLY A 16 1.63 9.76 17.00
CA GLY A 16 0.70 10.46 17.88
C GLY A 16 -0.73 9.93 17.75
N LEU A 17 -1.15 9.61 16.53
CA LEU A 17 -2.48 9.05 16.25
C LEU A 17 -2.66 7.67 16.89
N ALA A 18 -1.67 6.79 16.78
CA ALA A 18 -1.76 5.44 17.35
C ALA A 18 -2.02 5.49 18.87
N SER A 19 -1.32 6.37 19.59
CA SER A 19 -1.53 6.61 21.02
C SER A 19 -2.91 7.19 21.32
N TYR A 20 -3.38 8.16 20.53
CA TYR A 20 -4.72 8.73 20.67
C TYR A 20 -5.81 7.67 20.50
N VAL A 21 -5.75 6.89 19.42
CA VAL A 21 -6.73 5.84 19.13
C VAL A 21 -6.70 4.74 20.19
N LYS A 22 -5.52 4.34 20.66
CA LYS A 22 -5.41 3.36 21.76
C LYS A 22 -6.07 3.87 23.04
N LYS A 23 -5.82 5.13 23.42
CA LYS A 23 -6.36 5.76 24.64
C LYS A 23 -7.88 5.81 24.63
N PHE A 24 -8.49 6.22 23.51
CA PHE A 24 -9.95 6.29 23.43
C PHE A 24 -10.58 4.92 23.15
N GLY A 25 -9.97 4.10 22.30
CA GLY A 25 -10.46 2.75 21.99
C GLY A 25 -10.51 1.84 23.23
N SER A 26 -9.56 1.97 24.16
CA SER A 26 -9.56 1.18 25.39
C SER A 26 -10.73 1.49 26.34
N LEU A 27 -11.41 2.62 26.18
CA LEU A 27 -12.59 2.96 26.98
C LEU A 27 -13.85 2.20 26.52
N PHE A 28 -13.78 1.56 25.35
CA PHE A 28 -14.91 0.92 24.68
C PHE A 28 -14.75 -0.61 24.65
N THR A 29 -13.95 -1.21 25.53
CA THR A 29 -13.67 -2.66 25.52
C THR A 29 -14.52 -3.48 26.48
N GLY A 30 -15.23 -2.88 27.44
CA GLY A 30 -15.98 -3.61 28.46
C GLY A 30 -17.24 -4.30 27.92
N PRO A 31 -18.36 -3.57 27.76
CA PRO A 31 -19.58 -4.15 27.21
C PRO A 31 -19.46 -4.44 25.71
N VAL A 32 -20.33 -5.33 25.20
CA VAL A 32 -20.52 -5.52 23.76
C VAL A 32 -20.86 -4.17 23.11
N LEU A 33 -20.03 -3.70 22.17
CA LEU A 33 -20.34 -2.47 21.43
C LEU A 33 -21.44 -2.72 20.41
N ALA A 34 -22.61 -2.14 20.66
CA ALA A 34 -23.66 -2.06 19.66
C ALA A 34 -23.21 -1.17 18.48
N THR A 35 -23.94 -1.26 17.36
CA THR A 35 -23.66 -0.42 16.17
C THR A 35 -23.62 1.08 16.52
N ARG A 36 -24.49 1.53 17.43
CA ARG A 36 -24.52 2.92 17.88
C ARG A 36 -23.23 3.31 18.61
N ASP A 37 -22.77 2.50 19.55
CA ASP A 37 -21.58 2.79 20.36
C ASP A 37 -20.31 2.73 19.50
N TRP A 38 -20.28 1.82 18.52
CA TRP A 38 -19.24 1.81 17.48
C TRP A 38 -19.19 3.12 16.70
N LEU A 39 -20.34 3.64 16.24
CA LEU A 39 -20.38 4.91 15.53
C LEU A 39 -20.00 6.09 16.44
N GLN A 40 -20.38 6.06 17.72
CA GLN A 40 -19.95 7.09 18.68
C GLN A 40 -18.44 7.07 18.91
N LEU A 41 -17.83 5.89 19.06
CA LEU A 41 -16.38 5.76 19.10
C LEU A 41 -15.74 6.37 17.86
N LEU A 42 -16.26 6.06 16.66
CA LEU A 42 -15.72 6.62 15.42
C LEU A 42 -15.90 8.14 15.34
N GLN A 43 -17.01 8.70 15.83
CA GLN A 43 -17.21 10.15 15.93
C GLN A 43 -16.18 10.81 16.85
N VAL A 44 -15.81 10.17 17.96
CA VAL A 44 -14.76 10.67 18.87
C VAL A 44 -13.37 10.61 18.21
N LEU A 45 -13.12 9.58 17.41
CA LEU A 45 -11.83 9.42 16.73
C LEU A 45 -11.68 10.33 15.52
N PHE A 46 -12.78 10.61 14.81
CA PHE A 46 -12.75 11.22 13.48
C PHE A 46 -12.05 12.58 13.40
N PRO A 47 -12.26 13.56 14.31
CA PRO A 47 -11.60 14.87 14.19
C PRO A 47 -10.07 14.78 14.21
N GLU A 48 -9.51 13.93 15.07
CA GLU A 48 -8.06 13.73 15.12
C GLU A 48 -7.56 12.94 13.91
N VAL A 49 -8.30 11.90 13.47
CA VAL A 49 -7.96 11.16 12.24
C VAL A 49 -7.97 12.09 11.03
N GLN A 50 -8.99 12.93 10.87
CA GLN A 50 -9.12 13.88 9.77
C GLN A 50 -7.97 14.89 9.79
N ARG A 51 -7.67 15.50 10.94
CA ARG A 51 -6.54 16.43 11.07
C ARG A 51 -5.22 15.78 10.65
N ARG A 52 -4.96 14.53 11.06
CA ARG A 52 -3.75 13.79 10.69
C ARG A 52 -3.75 13.36 9.22
N TYR A 53 -4.93 13.03 8.67
CA TYR A 53 -5.13 12.73 7.26
C TYR A 53 -4.74 13.94 6.39
N GLU A 54 -5.21 15.14 6.74
CA GLU A 54 -4.85 16.39 6.05
C GLU A 54 -3.35 16.68 6.13
N GLN A 55 -2.73 16.48 7.29
CA GLN A 55 -1.27 16.61 7.47
C GLN A 55 -0.49 15.64 6.56
N SER A 56 -0.94 14.38 6.47
CA SER A 56 -0.35 13.35 5.63
C SER A 56 -0.54 13.64 4.13
N ALA A 57 -1.71 14.14 3.73
CA ALA A 57 -1.96 14.60 2.37
C ALA A 57 -1.06 15.79 2.00
N ALA A 58 -0.96 16.79 2.87
CA ALA A 58 -0.07 17.94 2.66
C ALA A 58 1.40 17.50 2.55
N LEU A 59 1.84 16.60 3.43
CA LEU A 59 3.19 16.05 3.39
C LEU A 59 3.46 15.30 2.07
N GLY A 60 2.50 14.49 1.59
CA GLY A 60 2.61 13.82 0.28
C GLY A 60 2.67 14.82 -0.88
N ARG A 61 1.94 15.94 -0.79
CA ARG A 61 1.99 17.04 -1.75
C ARG A 61 3.37 17.69 -1.79
N ASP A 62 3.90 18.06 -0.63
CA ASP A 62 5.21 18.70 -0.50
C ASP A 62 6.33 17.79 -0.99
N PHE A 63 6.23 16.50 -0.68
CA PHE A 63 7.18 15.50 -1.17
C PHE A 63 7.17 15.46 -2.71
N TYR A 64 5.99 15.25 -3.32
CA TYR A 64 5.84 15.23 -4.77
C TYR A 64 6.36 16.53 -5.43
N ASP A 65 5.98 17.70 -4.90
CA ASP A 65 6.41 19.01 -5.42
C ASP A 65 7.92 19.17 -5.37
N SER A 66 8.53 18.75 -4.25
CA SER A 66 9.98 18.83 -4.12
C SER A 66 10.71 17.90 -5.07
N GLN A 67 10.20 16.68 -5.28
CA GLN A 67 10.79 15.73 -6.22
C GLN A 67 10.63 16.23 -7.67
N ARG A 68 9.49 16.82 -7.99
CA ARG A 68 9.24 17.42 -9.31
C ARG A 68 10.15 18.59 -9.58
N GLY A 69 10.32 19.52 -8.63
CA GLY A 69 11.22 20.66 -8.77
C GLY A 69 12.69 20.27 -8.92
N LEU A 70 13.11 19.17 -8.28
CA LEU A 70 14.47 18.63 -8.43
C LEU A 70 14.73 18.05 -9.82
N ASN A 71 13.75 17.34 -10.40
CA ASN A 71 13.92 16.67 -11.70
C ASN A 71 13.57 17.60 -12.88
N HIS A 72 12.65 18.53 -12.69
CA HIS A 72 12.12 19.40 -13.74
C HIS A 72 11.83 20.82 -13.19
N PRO A 73 12.86 21.63 -12.93
CA PRO A 73 12.73 22.95 -12.30
C PRO A 73 11.96 23.96 -13.16
N ASP A 74 12.02 23.82 -14.48
CA ASP A 74 11.43 24.77 -15.43
C ASP A 74 9.93 24.54 -15.68
N VAL A 75 9.35 23.48 -15.11
CA VAL A 75 7.95 23.12 -15.34
C VAL A 75 7.08 23.69 -14.22
N ALA A 76 6.05 24.44 -14.61
CA ALA A 76 5.08 25.00 -13.68
C ALA A 76 4.51 23.94 -12.72
N ARG A 77 4.27 24.35 -11.47
CA ARG A 77 3.73 23.48 -10.42
C ARG A 77 2.40 22.85 -10.86
N ASN A 78 2.24 21.56 -10.58
CA ASN A 78 1.00 20.84 -10.84
C ASN A 78 -0.06 21.24 -9.81
N GLU A 79 -0.89 22.25 -10.06
CA GLU A 79 -1.89 22.70 -9.09
C GLU A 79 -2.97 21.65 -8.81
N ARG A 80 -3.11 21.23 -7.55
CA ARG A 80 -4.12 20.25 -7.11
C ARG A 80 -4.49 20.46 -5.65
N PHE A 81 -5.80 20.38 -5.36
CA PHE A 81 -6.32 20.34 -4.00
C PHE A 81 -5.82 19.12 -3.22
N LEU A 82 -5.78 19.26 -1.89
CA LEU A 82 -5.48 18.15 -1.00
C LEU A 82 -6.66 17.17 -0.97
N SER A 83 -6.36 15.88 -0.83
CA SER A 83 -7.40 14.88 -0.59
C SER A 83 -8.05 15.11 0.78
N GLU A 84 -9.37 14.98 0.84
CA GLU A 84 -10.15 15.10 2.07
C GLU A 84 -10.72 13.74 2.50
N LEU A 85 -10.83 13.53 3.80
CA LEU A 85 -11.48 12.34 4.37
C LEU A 85 -12.90 12.67 4.80
N LYS A 86 -13.88 12.00 4.18
CA LYS A 86 -15.29 12.08 4.59
C LYS A 86 -15.57 11.10 5.73
N TYR A 87 -16.49 11.45 6.62
CA TYR A 87 -16.84 10.61 7.78
C TYR A 87 -17.38 9.25 7.33
N GLU A 88 -18.20 9.19 6.28
CA GLU A 88 -18.78 7.96 5.77
C GLU A 88 -17.71 7.01 5.23
N TRP A 89 -16.69 7.56 4.57
CA TRP A 89 -15.54 6.81 4.10
C TRP A 89 -14.70 6.29 5.26
N PHE A 90 -14.49 7.12 6.28
CA PHE A 90 -13.83 6.68 7.51
C PHE A 90 -14.58 5.51 8.17
N VAL A 91 -15.91 5.60 8.33
CA VAL A 91 -16.73 4.52 8.88
C VAL A 91 -16.62 3.23 8.07
N LYS A 92 -16.64 3.32 6.73
CA LYS A 92 -16.42 2.16 5.84
C LYS A 92 -15.03 1.57 6.04
N ASN A 93 -14.00 2.41 6.09
CA ASN A 93 -12.60 2.00 6.15
C ASN A 93 -12.20 1.38 7.49
N MET A 94 -12.98 1.66 8.56
CA MET A 94 -12.79 1.09 9.89
C MET A 94 -13.53 -0.24 10.13
N GLN A 95 -14.38 -0.71 9.19
CA GLN A 95 -15.09 -1.99 9.33
C GLN A 95 -14.19 -3.20 9.67
N PRO A 96 -12.96 -3.34 9.14
CA PRO A 96 -12.08 -4.45 9.51
C PRO A 96 -11.77 -4.54 11.02
N ALA A 97 -11.78 -3.42 11.74
CA ALA A 97 -11.54 -3.38 13.19
C ALA A 97 -12.80 -3.64 14.02
N ARG A 98 -14.00 -3.44 13.44
CA ARG A 98 -15.28 -3.49 14.15
C ARG A 98 -15.52 -4.83 14.82
N LYS A 99 -15.34 -5.95 14.10
CA LYS A 99 -15.61 -7.29 14.63
C LYS A 99 -14.82 -7.57 15.92
N GLY A 100 -13.57 -7.11 15.98
CA GLY A 100 -12.73 -7.28 17.17
C GLY A 100 -13.16 -6.40 18.34
N MET A 101 -13.54 -5.15 18.05
CA MET A 101 -13.95 -4.17 19.07
C MET A 101 -15.38 -4.40 19.59
N SER A 102 -16.25 -5.06 18.82
CA SER A 102 -17.64 -5.33 19.20
C SER A 102 -17.82 -6.57 20.09
N GLN A 103 -16.74 -7.10 20.68
CA GLN A 103 -16.81 -8.22 21.61
C GLN A 103 -16.90 -7.70 23.05
N ALA A 104 -17.63 -8.41 23.92
CA ALA A 104 -17.52 -8.18 25.36
C ALA A 104 -16.07 -8.45 25.80
N ASP A 105 -15.55 -7.60 26.69
CA ASP A 105 -14.17 -7.67 27.17
C ASP A 105 -13.16 -7.77 26.02
N SER A 106 -13.34 -6.92 25.01
CA SER A 106 -12.53 -6.90 23.79
C SER A 106 -11.03 -6.89 24.13
N PRO A 107 -10.23 -7.83 23.60
CA PRO A 107 -8.84 -7.96 23.99
C PRO A 107 -7.98 -6.79 23.49
N ASN A 108 -6.83 -6.55 24.12
CA ASN A 108 -5.88 -5.49 23.73
C ASN A 108 -5.47 -5.53 22.24
N ILE A 109 -5.50 -6.72 21.62
CA ILE A 109 -5.23 -6.89 20.19
C ILE A 109 -6.31 -6.25 19.31
N ALA A 110 -7.58 -6.18 19.76
CA ALA A 110 -8.65 -5.49 19.06
C ALA A 110 -8.40 -3.97 19.02
N VAL A 111 -8.02 -3.39 20.17
CA VAL A 111 -7.65 -1.96 20.27
C VAL A 111 -6.42 -1.66 19.41
N THR A 112 -5.43 -2.55 19.41
CA THR A 112 -4.24 -2.42 18.56
C THR A 112 -4.62 -2.45 17.07
N ARG A 113 -5.49 -3.37 16.65
CA ARG A 113 -5.98 -3.42 15.26
C ARG A 113 -6.79 -2.17 14.88
N LEU A 114 -7.57 -1.62 15.80
CA LEU A 114 -8.26 -0.34 15.60
C LEU A 114 -7.26 0.78 15.33
N ALA A 115 -6.25 0.92 16.18
CA ALA A 115 -5.20 1.92 16.03
C ALA A 115 -4.44 1.77 14.71
N MET A 116 -4.04 0.55 14.35
CA MET A 116 -3.33 0.30 13.11
C MET A 116 -4.22 0.55 11.87
N THR A 117 -5.53 0.28 11.94
CA THR A 117 -6.48 0.59 10.86
C THR A 117 -6.63 2.10 10.66
N ALA A 118 -6.69 2.88 11.74
CA ALA A 118 -6.73 4.34 11.68
C ALA A 118 -5.42 4.93 11.14
N VAL A 119 -4.27 4.39 11.58
CA VAL A 119 -2.94 4.76 11.05
C VAL A 119 -2.87 4.51 9.55
N ARG A 120 -3.31 3.33 9.09
CA ARG A 120 -3.37 3.01 7.66
C ARG A 120 -4.16 4.07 6.90
N GLU A 121 -5.33 4.48 7.41
CA GLU A 121 -6.16 5.48 6.74
C GLU A 121 -5.46 6.83 6.59
N VAL A 122 -4.70 7.26 7.60
CA VAL A 122 -3.91 8.48 7.53
C VAL A 122 -2.75 8.36 6.55
N GLU A 123 -2.01 7.25 6.54
CA GLU A 123 -0.95 7.01 5.55
C GLU A 123 -1.49 6.96 4.11
N MET A 124 -2.71 6.47 3.93
CA MET A 124 -3.36 6.46 2.63
C MET A 124 -3.58 7.87 2.06
N ALA A 125 -3.70 8.90 2.89
CA ALA A 125 -3.84 10.29 2.43
C ALA A 125 -2.64 10.73 1.58
N GLY A 126 -1.42 10.59 2.12
CA GLY A 126 -0.19 10.93 1.41
C GLY A 126 0.00 10.09 0.15
N ARG A 127 -0.25 8.77 0.23
CA ARG A 127 -0.17 7.85 -0.91
C ARG A 127 -1.12 8.26 -2.05
N ARG A 128 -2.40 8.48 -1.74
CA ARG A 128 -3.42 8.93 -2.70
C ARG A 128 -3.09 10.31 -3.27
N GLN A 129 -2.53 11.21 -2.45
CA GLN A 129 -2.12 12.53 -2.91
C GLN A 129 -1.01 12.44 -3.97
N ILE A 130 0.01 11.61 -3.74
CA ILE A 130 1.12 11.43 -4.69
C ILE A 130 0.64 10.72 -5.95
N ILE A 131 -0.07 9.59 -5.83
CA ILE A 131 -0.63 8.86 -6.98
C ILE A 131 -1.54 9.77 -7.80
N GLY A 132 -2.41 10.53 -7.13
CA GLY A 132 -3.31 11.48 -7.78
C GLY A 132 -2.58 12.63 -8.47
N ALA A 133 -1.47 13.12 -7.90
CA ALA A 133 -0.64 14.14 -8.55
C ALA A 133 0.07 13.59 -9.79
N VAL A 134 0.61 12.37 -9.70
CA VAL A 134 1.25 11.67 -10.82
C VAL A 134 0.28 11.42 -11.97
N LYS A 135 -0.92 10.90 -11.68
CA LYS A 135 -1.93 10.58 -12.71
C LYS A 135 -2.53 11.81 -13.40
N ASN A 136 -2.51 12.97 -12.74
CA ASN A 136 -3.10 14.21 -13.25
C ASN A 136 -2.04 15.27 -13.57
N ASP A 137 -0.76 14.89 -13.76
CA ASP A 137 0.26 15.88 -14.13
C ASP A 137 -0.07 16.48 -15.50
N PRO A 138 -0.18 17.82 -15.62
CA PRO A 138 -0.49 18.48 -16.88
C PRO A 138 0.60 18.31 -17.94
N ALA A 139 1.81 17.89 -17.55
CA ALA A 139 2.91 17.56 -18.43
C ALA A 139 3.19 16.05 -18.37
N PRO A 140 2.47 15.20 -19.13
CA PRO A 140 2.57 13.74 -19.05
C PRO A 140 3.94 13.16 -19.46
N GLN A 141 4.83 13.98 -20.02
CA GLN A 141 6.22 13.60 -20.34
C GLN A 141 7.17 13.79 -19.14
N VAL A 142 6.76 14.56 -18.13
CA VAL A 142 7.58 14.99 -16.99
C VAL A 142 7.57 13.92 -15.91
N VAL A 143 6.38 13.57 -15.43
CA VAL A 143 6.19 12.42 -14.56
C VAL A 143 5.94 11.20 -15.43
N GLN A 144 6.84 10.22 -15.35
CA GLN A 144 6.69 8.96 -16.07
C GLN A 144 5.78 8.00 -15.30
N GLY A 145 5.73 8.10 -13.97
CA GLY A 145 4.93 7.20 -13.15
C GLY A 145 5.12 7.34 -11.64
N TRP A 146 4.79 6.27 -10.91
CA TRP A 146 5.06 6.15 -9.48
C TRP A 146 5.48 4.72 -9.09
N ALA A 147 6.27 4.57 -8.04
CA ALA A 147 6.69 3.26 -7.54
C ALA A 147 6.33 3.09 -6.06
N ARG A 148 6.21 1.83 -5.64
CA ARG A 148 6.13 1.46 -4.22
C ARG A 148 7.54 1.22 -3.70
N VAL A 149 7.82 1.71 -2.50
CA VAL A 149 9.13 1.53 -1.88
C VAL A 149 8.98 1.22 -0.40
N ALA A 150 9.67 0.20 0.08
CA ALA A 150 9.71 -0.12 1.51
C ALA A 150 10.56 0.89 2.29
N THR A 151 10.15 1.20 3.52
CA THR A 151 10.93 2.03 4.44
C THR A 151 11.69 1.22 5.48
N GLY A 152 11.49 -0.10 5.55
CA GLY A 152 12.32 -1.01 6.34
C GLY A 152 11.87 -1.24 7.78
N ARG A 153 10.81 -0.56 8.24
CA ARG A 153 10.20 -0.80 9.56
C ARG A 153 9.37 -2.07 9.58
N GLU A 154 8.38 -2.17 8.71
CA GLU A 154 7.42 -3.28 8.64
C GLU A 154 6.85 -3.40 7.21
N THR A 155 7.49 -4.19 6.35
CA THR A 155 6.95 -4.50 5.01
C THR A 155 6.41 -5.93 5.00
N CYS A 156 5.16 -6.13 4.57
CA CYS A 156 4.59 -7.47 4.43
C CYS A 156 4.96 -8.11 3.09
N ALA A 157 4.93 -9.46 3.01
CA ALA A 157 5.27 -10.21 1.78
C ALA A 157 4.47 -9.76 0.55
N TRP A 158 3.23 -9.33 0.74
CA TRP A 158 2.38 -8.78 -0.32
C TRP A 158 2.90 -7.44 -0.84
N CYS A 159 3.24 -6.51 0.06
CA CYS A 159 3.82 -5.24 -0.34
C CYS A 159 5.20 -5.41 -0.96
N LEU A 160 6.00 -6.37 -0.48
CA LEU A 160 7.28 -6.73 -1.09
C LEU A 160 7.11 -7.22 -2.53
N MET A 161 6.09 -8.03 -2.78
CA MET A 161 5.69 -8.44 -4.13
C MET A 161 5.25 -7.24 -4.98
N LEU A 162 4.49 -6.28 -4.43
CA LEU A 162 4.13 -5.09 -5.20
C LEU A 162 5.35 -4.19 -5.50
N ILE A 163 6.31 -4.10 -4.57
CA ILE A 163 7.59 -3.39 -4.76
C ILE A 163 8.43 -4.06 -5.86
N SER A 164 8.41 -5.39 -5.94
CA SER A 164 9.17 -6.15 -6.93
C SER A 164 8.74 -5.90 -8.38
N ARG A 165 7.62 -5.20 -8.60
CA ARG A 165 7.11 -4.81 -9.92
C ARG A 165 7.72 -3.52 -10.46
N GLY A 166 8.39 -2.74 -9.61
CA GLY A 166 8.99 -1.46 -10.01
C GLY A 166 7.97 -0.31 -10.14
N ALA A 167 8.21 0.58 -11.10
CA ALA A 167 7.46 1.83 -11.28
C ALA A 167 6.26 1.67 -12.20
N GLU A 168 5.05 2.01 -11.77
CA GLU A 168 3.86 2.05 -12.61
C GLU A 168 3.87 3.27 -13.55
N PHE A 169 3.73 3.08 -14.88
CA PHE A 169 3.63 4.19 -15.85
C PHE A 169 2.22 4.34 -16.44
N PRO A 170 1.64 5.55 -16.50
CA PRO A 170 0.41 5.81 -17.23
C PRO A 170 0.61 5.60 -18.75
N GLY A 171 -0.22 4.75 -19.37
CA GLY A 171 -0.34 4.68 -20.84
C GLY A 171 0.86 4.16 -21.64
N LYS A 172 1.88 3.55 -21.00
CA LYS A 172 3.00 2.89 -21.68
C LYS A 172 3.17 1.45 -21.20
N ASP A 173 3.69 0.61 -22.10
CA ASP A 173 4.13 -0.77 -21.84
C ASP A 173 5.24 -0.77 -20.80
N THR A 174 4.86 -0.76 -19.54
CA THR A 174 5.72 -1.20 -18.46
C THR A 174 5.99 -2.69 -18.66
N GLN A 175 7.12 -3.02 -19.30
CA GLN A 175 7.57 -4.37 -19.66
C GLN A 175 7.48 -5.41 -18.52
N TRP A 176 7.38 -4.98 -17.26
CA TRP A 176 7.44 -5.82 -16.06
C TRP A 176 6.07 -5.98 -15.35
N TYR A 177 5.00 -5.34 -15.86
CA TYR A 177 3.60 -5.67 -15.53
C TYR A 177 3.00 -6.70 -16.51
N LEU A 178 3.81 -7.31 -17.37
CA LEU A 178 3.36 -8.27 -18.38
C LEU A 178 3.13 -9.65 -17.77
N SER A 179 2.00 -9.83 -17.08
CA SER A 179 1.06 -10.95 -17.26
C SER A 179 -0.02 -10.91 -16.18
N ALA A 180 -1.23 -11.35 -16.54
CA ALA A 180 -2.35 -11.55 -15.62
C ALA A 180 -2.02 -12.47 -14.42
N SER A 181 -0.97 -13.29 -14.54
CA SER A 181 -0.41 -14.13 -13.47
C SER A 181 0.49 -13.39 -12.47
N ASN A 182 0.93 -12.17 -12.78
CA ASN A 182 1.82 -11.35 -11.95
C ASN A 182 1.08 -10.25 -11.16
N ALA A 183 -0.23 -10.06 -11.39
CA ALA A 183 -0.98 -8.92 -10.90
C ALA A 183 -1.44 -9.00 -9.44
N GLY A 184 -1.30 -10.15 -8.77
CA GLY A 184 -1.54 -10.28 -7.33
C GLY A 184 -2.82 -9.60 -6.90
N SER A 185 -3.90 -9.94 -7.59
CA SER A 185 -5.23 -9.53 -7.22
C SER A 185 -5.74 -10.42 -6.09
N LYS A 186 -6.65 -9.91 -5.25
CA LYS A 186 -7.41 -10.76 -4.29
C LYS A 186 -8.46 -11.63 -4.97
N LEU A 187 -8.67 -11.44 -6.27
CA LEU A 187 -9.54 -12.25 -7.08
C LEU A 187 -8.92 -13.65 -7.22
N ASP A 188 -9.74 -14.69 -7.09
CA ASP A 188 -9.29 -16.05 -7.33
C ASP A 188 -8.91 -16.24 -8.81
N ASN A 189 -8.17 -17.32 -9.09
CA ASN A 189 -7.66 -17.60 -10.42
C ASN A 189 -8.77 -17.72 -11.48
N GLU A 190 -9.96 -18.21 -11.10
CA GLU A 190 -11.10 -18.36 -12.01
C GLU A 190 -11.64 -16.98 -12.38
N THR A 191 -11.87 -16.11 -11.40
CA THR A 191 -12.32 -14.73 -11.60
C THR A 191 -11.31 -13.90 -12.43
N LEU A 192 -10.01 -14.15 -12.28
CA LEU A 192 -8.98 -13.48 -13.09
C LEU A 192 -8.90 -14.00 -14.52
N ILE A 193 -9.10 -15.29 -14.73
CA ILE A 193 -9.21 -15.88 -16.07
C ILE A 193 -10.47 -15.36 -16.76
N ASP A 194 -11.57 -15.26 -16.02
CA ASP A 194 -12.83 -14.71 -16.51
C ASP A 194 -12.67 -13.24 -16.89
N LEU A 195 -12.10 -12.40 -16.01
CA LEU A 195 -11.80 -11.00 -16.36
C LEU A 195 -10.85 -10.87 -17.55
N PHE A 196 -9.81 -11.71 -17.64
CA PHE A 196 -8.91 -11.68 -18.81
C PHE A 196 -9.62 -12.11 -20.10
N ASN A 197 -10.51 -13.10 -20.03
CA ASN A 197 -11.32 -13.57 -21.16
C ASN A 197 -12.42 -12.55 -21.53
N GLU A 198 -13.07 -11.91 -20.56
CA GLU A 198 -14.03 -10.81 -20.72
C GLU A 198 -13.36 -9.55 -21.25
N ALA A 199 -12.09 -9.33 -20.90
CA ALA A 199 -11.21 -8.36 -21.51
C ALA A 199 -10.79 -8.73 -22.94
N GLY A 200 -11.16 -9.92 -23.44
CA GLY A 200 -10.83 -10.37 -24.79
C GLY A 200 -9.35 -10.68 -25.00
N GLY A 201 -8.61 -10.95 -23.91
CA GLY A 201 -7.15 -11.08 -23.93
C GLY A 201 -6.42 -9.74 -24.06
N ASP A 202 -7.12 -8.61 -23.95
CA ASP A 202 -6.53 -7.28 -23.98
C ASP A 202 -5.90 -6.93 -22.62
N LEU A 203 -4.57 -6.85 -22.61
CA LEU A 203 -3.77 -6.53 -21.43
C LEU A 203 -4.05 -5.12 -20.87
N MET A 204 -4.45 -4.15 -21.69
CA MET A 204 -4.83 -2.82 -21.21
C MET A 204 -6.17 -2.85 -20.49
N LYS A 205 -7.14 -3.58 -21.04
CA LYS A 205 -8.47 -3.72 -20.42
C LYS A 205 -8.40 -4.52 -19.11
N PHE A 206 -7.65 -5.61 -19.09
CA PHE A 206 -7.37 -6.37 -17.87
C PHE A 206 -6.64 -5.54 -16.79
N ARG A 207 -5.74 -4.63 -17.20
CA ARG A 207 -5.07 -3.70 -16.27
C ARG A 207 -6.05 -2.70 -15.68
N GLU A 208 -6.99 -2.16 -16.46
CA GLU A 208 -8.02 -1.27 -15.92
C GLU A 208 -8.91 -2.01 -14.91
N GLU A 209 -9.21 -3.28 -15.18
CA GLU A 209 -10.01 -4.15 -14.31
C GLU A 209 -9.27 -4.61 -13.02
N THR A 210 -7.93 -4.66 -13.01
CA THR A 210 -7.10 -5.05 -11.83
C THR A 210 -6.40 -3.88 -11.14
N LYS A 211 -6.64 -2.66 -11.60
CA LYS A 211 -6.03 -1.42 -11.10
C LYS A 211 -6.27 -1.17 -9.62
N GLU A 212 -7.45 -1.56 -9.13
CA GLU A 212 -7.83 -1.40 -7.72
C GLU A 212 -6.95 -2.26 -6.80
N ASP A 213 -6.51 -3.43 -7.25
CA ASP A 213 -5.64 -4.33 -6.47
C ASP A 213 -4.23 -3.76 -6.26
N ILE A 214 -3.71 -3.04 -7.26
CA ILE A 214 -2.38 -2.40 -7.23
C ILE A 214 -2.38 -1.20 -6.28
N GLU A 215 -3.53 -0.63 -5.96
CA GLU A 215 -3.70 0.46 -4.99
C GLU A 215 -4.12 -0.04 -3.61
N GLU A 216 -4.08 -1.36 -3.35
CA GLU A 216 -4.35 -1.90 -2.02
C GLU A 216 -3.19 -1.71 -1.06
N TRP A 217 -3.53 -1.45 0.21
CA TRP A 217 -2.56 -1.31 1.29
C TRP A 217 -3.06 -2.03 2.54
N HIS A 218 -2.18 -2.82 3.13
CA HIS A 218 -2.48 -3.54 4.35
C HIS A 218 -2.14 -2.69 5.58
N VAL A 219 -2.87 -2.98 6.66
CA VAL A 219 -2.61 -2.43 7.98
C VAL A 219 -1.23 -2.88 8.45
N GLY A 220 -0.41 -1.93 8.91
CA GLY A 220 0.95 -2.22 9.41
C GLY A 220 2.00 -2.45 8.34
N CYS A 221 1.70 -2.20 7.05
CA CYS A 221 2.75 -2.17 6.03
C CYS A 221 3.22 -0.72 5.78
N ASP A 222 4.53 -0.51 5.80
CA ASP A 222 5.23 0.79 5.86
C ASP A 222 5.67 1.36 4.50
N CYS A 223 5.25 0.71 3.42
CA CYS A 223 5.66 1.11 2.09
C CYS A 223 5.10 2.50 1.74
N LEU A 224 5.89 3.27 0.99
CA LEU A 224 5.57 4.61 0.52
C LEU A 224 5.37 4.59 -0.99
N VAL A 225 4.78 5.68 -1.49
CA VAL A 225 4.71 5.98 -2.92
C VAL A 225 5.79 7.00 -3.24
N VAL A 226 6.57 6.77 -4.30
CA VAL A 226 7.51 7.75 -4.84
C VAL A 226 7.13 8.09 -6.29
N PRO A 227 7.16 9.38 -6.70
CA PRO A 227 7.03 9.73 -8.11
C PRO A 227 8.29 9.33 -8.88
N VAL A 228 8.12 8.90 -10.12
CA VAL A 228 9.19 8.47 -11.02
C VAL A 228 9.24 9.42 -12.21
N PHE A 229 10.35 10.15 -12.32
CA PHE A 229 10.64 11.11 -13.39
C PHE A 229 11.65 10.54 -14.40
N ASP A 230 12.55 9.66 -13.94
CA ASP A 230 13.49 8.91 -14.76
C ASP A 230 13.45 7.42 -14.37
N ILE A 231 13.17 6.56 -15.35
CA ILE A 231 13.06 5.09 -15.17
C ILE A 231 14.42 4.47 -14.82
N ALA A 232 15.50 5.05 -15.35
CA ALA A 232 16.84 4.58 -15.09
C ALA A 232 17.31 4.98 -13.68
N ASN A 233 16.78 6.08 -13.15
CA ASN A 233 17.27 6.68 -11.91
C ASN A 233 16.12 7.25 -11.05
N TRP A 234 15.58 6.41 -10.18
CA TRP A 234 14.53 6.81 -9.23
C TRP A 234 14.75 6.24 -7.83
N PRO A 235 14.26 6.92 -6.77
CA PRO A 235 14.52 6.49 -5.40
C PRO A 235 13.86 5.15 -5.07
N GLY A 236 14.67 4.15 -4.71
CA GLY A 236 14.19 2.80 -4.38
C GLY A 236 14.30 1.79 -5.52
N ARG A 237 14.86 2.19 -6.67
CA ARG A 237 15.09 1.30 -7.82
C ARG A 237 15.87 0.06 -7.46
N ASP A 238 17.01 0.22 -6.79
CA ASP A 238 17.86 -0.92 -6.45
C ASP A 238 17.17 -1.86 -5.46
N SER A 239 16.39 -1.31 -4.54
CA SER A 239 15.59 -2.09 -3.59
C SER A 239 14.46 -2.86 -4.30
N ALA A 240 13.82 -2.26 -5.31
CA ALA A 240 12.84 -2.94 -6.16
C ALA A 240 13.48 -4.04 -7.01
N GLN A 241 14.69 -3.84 -7.53
CA GLN A 241 15.44 -4.87 -8.26
C GLN A 241 15.79 -6.06 -7.37
N ARG A 242 16.28 -5.83 -6.15
CA ARG A 242 16.50 -6.91 -5.17
C ARG A 242 15.20 -7.65 -4.85
N ALA A 243 14.09 -6.93 -4.70
CA ALA A 243 12.78 -7.55 -4.45
C ALA A 243 12.32 -8.37 -5.68
N GLN A 244 12.65 -7.95 -6.89
CA GLN A 244 12.37 -8.66 -8.14
C GLN A 244 13.15 -9.97 -8.24
N GLU A 245 14.45 -9.94 -7.94
CA GLU A 245 15.28 -11.15 -7.88
C GLU A 245 14.71 -12.15 -6.87
N LEU A 246 14.35 -11.68 -5.68
CA LEU A 246 13.70 -12.50 -4.67
C LEU A 246 12.37 -13.09 -5.17
N TRP A 247 11.54 -12.29 -5.86
CA TRP A 247 10.28 -12.78 -6.43
C TRP A 247 10.51 -13.87 -7.47
N ILE A 248 11.51 -13.71 -8.34
CA ILE A 248 11.88 -14.72 -9.35
C ILE A 248 12.34 -16.02 -8.67
N GLU A 249 13.16 -15.94 -7.63
CA GLU A 249 13.59 -17.12 -6.88
C GLU A 249 12.44 -17.82 -6.17
N ALA A 250 11.56 -17.04 -5.52
CA ALA A 250 10.36 -17.56 -4.88
C ALA A 250 9.41 -18.22 -5.91
N GLY A 251 9.37 -17.70 -7.13
CA GLY A 251 8.62 -18.27 -8.25
C GLY A 251 9.16 -19.62 -8.69
N LYS A 252 10.49 -19.77 -8.76
CA LYS A 252 11.14 -21.07 -9.05
C LYS A 252 10.80 -22.11 -7.97
N GLU A 253 10.86 -21.72 -6.69
CA GLU A 253 10.44 -22.59 -5.57
C GLU A 253 8.97 -22.98 -5.70
N ALA A 254 8.09 -22.03 -6.03
CA ALA A 254 6.66 -22.27 -6.23
C ALA A 254 6.40 -23.28 -7.37
N SER A 255 7.02 -23.08 -8.54
CA SER A 255 6.91 -23.98 -9.68
C SER A 255 7.38 -25.39 -9.36
N GLN A 256 8.51 -25.53 -8.65
CA GLN A 256 9.01 -26.83 -8.21
C GLN A 256 8.00 -27.54 -7.29
N ARG A 257 7.46 -26.83 -6.29
CA ARG A 257 6.50 -27.43 -5.37
C ARG A 257 5.18 -27.83 -6.03
N ILE A 258 4.74 -27.08 -7.04
CA ILE A 258 3.57 -27.43 -7.86
C ILE A 258 3.86 -28.70 -8.66
N SER A 259 5.01 -28.77 -9.33
CA SER A 259 5.45 -29.94 -10.09
C SER A 259 5.57 -31.20 -9.23
N ASP A 260 6.11 -31.06 -8.02
CA ASP A 260 6.34 -32.17 -7.10
C ASP A 260 5.08 -32.57 -6.31
N GLY A 261 3.93 -31.91 -6.55
CA GLY A 261 2.68 -32.17 -5.84
C GLY A 261 2.68 -31.79 -4.36
N THR A 262 3.65 -31.01 -3.90
CA THR A 262 3.80 -30.59 -2.49
C THR A 262 3.23 -29.20 -2.20
N ALA A 263 2.75 -28.49 -3.23
CA ALA A 263 2.13 -27.19 -3.12
C ALA A 263 0.73 -27.26 -2.47
N ARG A 264 0.30 -26.18 -1.81
CA ARG A 264 -1.05 -26.06 -1.25
C ARG A 264 -2.06 -25.52 -2.27
N SER A 265 -1.56 -24.95 -3.37
CA SER A 265 -2.34 -24.41 -4.47
C SER A 265 -1.65 -24.73 -5.79
N SER A 266 -2.43 -24.95 -6.84
CA SER A 266 -1.94 -25.02 -8.22
C SER A 266 -1.58 -23.65 -8.81
N SER A 267 -1.90 -22.56 -8.10
CA SER A 267 -1.57 -21.19 -8.53
C SER A 267 -0.12 -20.85 -8.24
N THR A 268 0.69 -20.68 -9.30
CA THR A 268 2.08 -20.24 -9.20
C THR A 268 2.21 -18.94 -8.40
N HIS A 269 1.29 -18.00 -8.59
CA HIS A 269 1.29 -16.73 -7.86
C HIS A 269 1.08 -16.92 -6.35
N THR A 270 0.01 -17.64 -5.98
CA THR A 270 -0.30 -17.91 -4.57
C THR A 270 0.85 -18.65 -3.90
N GLU A 271 1.46 -19.61 -4.60
CA GLU A 271 2.62 -20.32 -4.07
C GLU A 271 3.90 -19.49 -4.03
N THR A 272 4.09 -18.53 -4.93
CA THR A 272 5.20 -17.57 -4.89
C THR A 272 5.08 -16.65 -3.67
N LEU A 273 3.88 -16.10 -3.43
CA LEU A 273 3.61 -15.32 -2.23
C LEU A 273 3.76 -16.17 -0.96
N ASN A 274 3.31 -17.42 -0.98
CA ASN A 274 3.51 -18.33 0.14
C ASN A 274 4.98 -18.68 0.34
N ALA A 275 5.78 -18.76 -0.72
CA ALA A 275 7.24 -18.92 -0.63
C ALA A 275 7.87 -17.71 0.08
N LEU A 276 7.53 -16.49 -0.32
CA LEU A 276 7.97 -15.28 0.39
C LEU A 276 7.59 -15.31 1.88
N ARG A 277 6.34 -15.64 2.20
CA ARG A 277 5.87 -15.78 3.59
C ARG A 277 6.68 -16.81 4.37
N ARG A 278 7.00 -17.95 3.74
CA ARG A 278 7.83 -18.99 4.36
C ARG A 278 9.25 -18.49 4.62
N ARG A 279 9.90 -17.89 3.62
CA ARG A 279 11.26 -17.33 3.74
C ARG A 279 11.34 -16.31 4.88
N LEU A 280 10.35 -15.42 5.01
CA LEU A 280 10.24 -14.48 6.14
C LEU A 280 10.08 -15.20 7.47
N SER A 281 9.17 -16.17 7.55
CA SER A 281 8.91 -16.90 8.80
C SER A 281 10.12 -17.70 9.29
N ARG A 282 10.99 -18.14 8.37
CA ARG A 282 12.24 -18.85 8.66
C ARG A 282 13.43 -17.91 8.90
N GLY A 283 13.26 -16.60 8.70
CA GLY A 283 14.34 -15.63 8.81
C GLY A 283 15.38 -15.68 7.69
N GLU A 284 15.07 -16.33 6.56
CA GLU A 284 15.97 -16.41 5.39
C GLU A 284 16.12 -15.07 4.68
N ILE A 285 15.11 -14.20 4.82
CA ILE A 285 15.12 -12.85 4.28
C ILE A 285 14.68 -11.86 5.35
N SER A 286 15.30 -10.68 5.35
CA SER A 286 14.89 -9.53 6.17
C SER A 286 14.29 -8.45 5.29
N MET A 287 13.20 -7.83 5.77
CA MET A 287 12.54 -6.73 5.04
C MET A 287 13.43 -5.49 4.89
N THR A 288 14.34 -5.26 5.83
CA THR A 288 15.33 -4.19 5.76
C THR A 288 16.22 -4.30 4.52
N ASN A 289 16.48 -5.51 4.02
CA ASN A 289 17.32 -5.72 2.83
C ASN A 289 16.67 -5.15 1.55
N TYR A 290 15.36 -4.92 1.59
CA TYR A 290 14.55 -4.41 0.48
C TYR A 290 14.01 -3.00 0.76
N ALA A 291 14.47 -2.36 1.84
CA ALA A 291 14.11 -0.98 2.16
C ALA A 291 14.94 0.01 1.33
N LEU A 292 14.39 1.20 1.10
CA LEU A 292 15.15 2.35 0.60
C LEU A 292 15.98 3.01 1.71
N ALA A 293 15.49 2.94 2.94
CA ALA A 293 16.06 3.61 4.11
C ALA A 293 16.11 2.62 5.28
N ALA A 294 17.11 1.72 5.29
CA ALA A 294 17.32 0.76 6.38
C ALA A 294 18.16 1.36 7.52
#